data_AF-A0A0F8C251-F1
#
_entry.id   AF-A0A0F8C251-F1
#
_cell.length_a   1.000
_cell.length_b   1.000
_cell.length_c   1.000
_cell.angle_alpha   90.00
_cell.angle_beta   90.00
_cell.angle_gamma   90.00
#
_symmetry.space_group_name_H-M   'P 1'
#
loop_
_entity.id
_entity.type
_entity.pdbx_description
1 polymer ?
#
loop_
_entity_poly.entity_id
_entity_poly.type
_entity_poly.pdbx_seq_one_letter_code
_entity_poly.pdbx_strand_id
1 'polypeptide(L)'
;SIRVRYYSCGPLHGYWAIDTSFQIWFTKKMVPTSCDFSDWTLILGHAKMVEVGTDGTVFVVTQGGNVFQRTGITSGRPQGTRWTHIEMFFPIRHLSYVQSRLWVVTNGGIVMQCTH
;
A
#
# COMPACT_ATOMS: atom_id res chain seq x y z
N SER A 1 11.40 17.36 2.15
CA SER A 1 10.06 17.13 1.58
C SER A 1 10.16 15.96 0.62
N ILE A 2 9.33 14.93 0.77
CA ILE A 2 9.34 13.74 -0.09
C ILE A 2 8.45 14.04 -1.31
N ARG A 3 8.94 13.77 -2.52
CA ARG A 3 8.12 13.91 -3.73
C ARG A 3 7.36 12.62 -4.00
N VAL A 4 6.07 12.63 -3.70
CA VAL A 4 5.20 11.45 -3.74
C VAL A 4 4.57 11.29 -5.13
N ARG A 5 4.53 10.04 -5.64
CA ARG A 5 3.76 9.65 -6.84
C ARG A 5 2.40 9.05 -6.48
N TYR A 6 2.32 8.31 -5.37
CA TYR A 6 1.10 7.65 -4.92
C TYR A 6 0.97 7.74 -3.41
N TYR A 7 -0.24 7.96 -2.90
CA TYR A 7 -0.52 7.99 -1.48
C TYR A 7 -1.84 7.26 -1.20
N SER A 8 -1.94 6.58 -0.05
CA SER A 8 -3.18 5.96 0.41
C SER A 8 -3.23 5.98 1.95
N CYS A 9 -4.43 6.23 2.49
CA CYS A 9 -4.63 6.54 3.91
C CYS A 9 -5.46 5.44 4.58
N GLY A 10 -4.93 4.85 5.65
CA GLY A 10 -5.66 3.91 6.51
C GLY A 10 -5.94 4.53 7.88
N PRO A 11 -7.21 4.78 8.25
CA PRO A 11 -7.55 5.51 9.48
C PRO A 11 -7.09 4.80 10.77
N LEU A 12 -6.87 3.48 10.75
CA LEU A 12 -6.54 2.70 11.95
C LEU A 12 -5.05 2.66 12.29
N HIS A 13 -4.17 2.56 11.29
CA HIS A 13 -2.78 2.13 11.53
C HIS A 13 -1.71 3.03 10.91
N GLY A 14 -2.08 4.02 10.09
CA GLY A 14 -1.16 5.03 9.56
C GLY A 14 -1.28 5.22 8.06
N TYR A 15 -0.33 5.96 7.51
CA TYR A 15 -0.35 6.47 6.16
C TYR A 15 0.81 5.90 5.36
N TRP A 16 0.54 5.55 4.11
CA TRP A 16 1.50 4.95 3.21
C TRP A 16 1.65 5.80 1.96
N ALA A 17 2.90 5.95 1.51
CA ALA A 17 3.23 6.71 0.32
C ALA A 17 4.29 5.99 -0.50
N ILE A 18 4.30 6.30 -1.80
CA ILE A 18 5.32 5.86 -2.75
C ILE A 18 5.90 7.08 -3.40
N ASP A 19 7.21 7.23 -3.34
CA ASP A 19 7.90 8.35 -3.97
C ASP A 19 8.17 8.14 -5.46
N THR A 20 8.73 9.16 -6.11
CA THR A 20 9.06 9.09 -7.55
C THR A 20 10.11 8.05 -7.90
N SER A 21 10.90 7.60 -6.93
CA SER A 21 11.92 6.54 -7.02
C SER A 21 11.38 5.16 -6.64
N PHE A 22 10.05 5.02 -6.54
CA PHE A 22 9.34 3.78 -6.19
C PHE A 22 9.60 3.29 -4.76
N GLN A 23 10.22 4.10 -3.89
CA GLN A 23 10.43 3.71 -2.50
C GLN A 23 9.13 3.82 -1.71
N ILE A 24 8.97 2.93 -0.74
CA ILE A 24 7.75 2.83 0.08
C ILE A 24 8.00 3.51 1.42
N TRP A 25 7.11 4.41 1.80
CA TRP A 25 7.22 5.22 3.01
C TRP A 25 5.99 5.01 3.89
N PHE A 26 6.22 4.98 5.20
CA PHE A 26 5.19 4.86 6.21
C PHE A 26 5.29 5.97 7.24
N THR A 27 4.17 6.50 7.72
CA THR A 27 4.11 7.37 8.88
C THR A 27 2.83 7.15 9.70
N LYS A 28 2.91 7.39 11.00
CA LYS A 28 1.74 7.53 11.89
C LYS A 28 1.42 8.97 12.25
N LYS A 29 2.31 9.91 11.92
CA LYS A 29 2.26 11.25 12.48
C LYS A 29 1.68 12.22 11.48
N MET A 30 0.38 12.47 11.65
CA MET A 30 -0.29 13.59 11.03
C MET A 30 -0.01 14.85 11.85
N VAL A 31 0.31 15.96 11.17
CA VAL A 31 0.46 17.26 11.83
C VAL A 31 -0.94 17.83 12.03
N PRO A 32 -1.45 18.05 13.26
CA PRO A 32 -2.87 18.39 13.47
C PRO A 32 -3.29 19.74 12.88
N THR A 33 -2.33 20.64 12.68
CA THR A 33 -2.56 22.02 12.23
C THR A 33 -2.41 22.20 10.72
N SER A 34 -2.04 21.14 9.99
CA SER A 34 -1.85 21.18 8.53
C SER A 34 -2.22 19.85 7.89
N CYS A 35 -2.46 19.83 6.58
CA CYS A 35 -2.60 18.58 5.84
C CYS A 35 -1.22 17.94 5.53
N ASP A 36 -0.32 17.90 6.53
CA ASP A 36 1.05 17.42 6.37
C ASP A 36 1.34 16.22 7.28
N PHE A 37 2.37 15.46 6.91
CA PHE A 37 2.82 14.27 7.61
C PHE A 37 4.32 14.36 7.87
N SER A 38 4.72 14.01 9.09
CA SER A 38 6.12 14.03 9.52
C SER A 38 6.60 12.62 9.90
N ASP A 39 7.89 12.48 10.22
CA ASP A 39 8.49 11.23 10.72
C ASP A 39 8.31 10.02 9.79
N TRP A 40 8.45 10.26 8.48
CA TRP A 40 8.42 9.20 7.47
C TRP A 40 9.53 8.18 7.69
N THR A 41 9.13 6.91 7.72
CA THR A 41 10.02 5.75 7.82
C THR A 41 10.07 5.03 6.48
N LEU A 42 11.28 4.79 5.97
CA LEU A 42 11.49 4.00 4.77
C LEU A 42 11.18 2.52 5.05
N ILE A 43 10.30 1.93 4.25
CA ILE A 43 9.97 0.51 4.29
C ILE A 43 10.64 -0.17 3.11
N LEU A 44 11.45 -1.20 3.39
CA LEU A 44 12.17 -1.94 2.35
C LEU A 44 11.21 -2.51 1.30
N GLY A 45 11.58 -2.35 0.03
CA GLY A 45 10.80 -2.76 -1.14
C GLY A 45 10.61 -1.62 -2.14
N HIS A 46 10.13 -1.97 -3.34
CA HIS A 46 9.80 -1.01 -4.39
C HIS A 46 8.41 -1.28 -4.96
N ALA A 47 7.59 -0.23 -5.07
CA ALA A 47 6.22 -0.33 -5.57
C ALA A 47 5.87 0.88 -6.44
N LYS A 48 4.89 0.72 -7.34
CA LYS A 48 4.33 1.82 -8.15
C LYS A 48 3.04 2.40 -7.55
N MET A 49 2.31 1.61 -6.77
CA MET A 49 1.10 2.04 -6.05
C MET A 49 0.93 1.25 -4.75
N VAL A 50 0.23 1.85 -3.79
CA VAL A 50 -0.08 1.29 -2.48
C VAL A 50 -1.56 1.54 -2.17
N GLU A 51 -2.23 0.57 -1.57
CA GLU A 51 -3.60 0.70 -1.11
C GLU A 51 -3.69 0.28 0.36
N VAL A 52 -4.44 1.06 1.14
CA VAL A 52 -4.69 0.79 2.55
C VAL A 52 -6.19 0.63 2.77
N GLY A 53 -6.60 -0.55 3.24
CA GLY A 53 -7.97 -0.85 3.65
C GLY A 53 -8.37 -0.14 4.94
N THR A 54 -9.68 -0.03 5.16
CA THR A 54 -10.23 0.56 6.40
C THR A 54 -9.90 -0.24 7.65
N ASP A 55 -9.63 -1.54 7.49
CA ASP A 55 -9.15 -2.48 8.51
C ASP A 55 -7.63 -2.38 8.74
N GLY A 56 -6.93 -1.51 8.02
CA GLY A 56 -5.48 -1.34 8.08
C GLY A 56 -4.70 -2.38 7.27
N THR A 57 -5.36 -3.22 6.48
CA THR A 57 -4.70 -4.11 5.53
C THR A 57 -4.03 -3.29 4.43
N VAL A 58 -2.79 -3.62 4.08
CA VAL A 58 -2.02 -2.87 3.07
C VAL A 58 -1.61 -3.78 1.94
N PHE A 59 -1.83 -3.32 0.71
CA PHE A 59 -1.36 -3.98 -0.50
C PHE A 59 -0.51 -3.03 -1.34
N VAL A 60 0.43 -3.59 -2.11
CA VAL A 60 1.21 -2.85 -3.09
C VAL A 60 1.25 -3.59 -4.42
N VAL A 61 1.43 -2.83 -5.49
CA VAL A 61 1.77 -3.38 -6.82
C VAL A 61 3.16 -2.91 -7.20
N THR A 62 4.03 -3.82 -7.65
CA THR A 62 5.37 -3.49 -8.18
C THR A 62 5.29 -2.93 -9.60
N GLN A 63 6.40 -2.38 -10.11
CA GLN A 63 6.48 -1.99 -11.52
C GLN A 63 6.19 -3.17 -12.47
N GLY A 64 6.66 -4.38 -12.12
CA GLY A 64 6.41 -5.62 -12.86
C GLY A 64 4.98 -6.14 -12.78
N GLY A 65 4.12 -5.54 -11.94
CA GLY A 65 2.73 -5.95 -11.78
C GLY A 65 2.50 -7.07 -10.77
N ASN A 66 3.52 -7.41 -9.97
CA ASN A 66 3.35 -8.34 -8.85
C ASN A 66 2.61 -7.66 -7.69
N VAL A 67 1.82 -8.44 -6.96
CA VAL A 67 1.04 -7.96 -5.82
C VAL A 67 1.61 -8.50 -4.52
N PHE A 68 1.72 -7.64 -3.52
CA PHE A 68 2.18 -8.03 -2.19
C PHE A 68 1.25 -7.46 -1.12
N GLN A 69 0.96 -8.27 -0.11
CA GLN A 69 0.33 -7.82 1.14
C GLN A 69 1.40 -7.48 2.18
N ARG A 70 1.20 -6.41 2.95
CA ARG A 70 2.00 -6.16 4.15
C ARG A 70 1.47 -7.01 5.31
N THR A 71 2.32 -7.85 5.90
CA THR A 71 1.94 -8.74 7.01
C THR A 71 2.63 -8.37 8.32
N GLY A 72 2.02 -8.77 9.43
CA GLY A 72 2.47 -8.47 10.80
C GLY A 72 2.16 -7.04 11.26
N ILE A 73 1.19 -6.37 10.62
CA ILE A 73 0.64 -5.10 11.09
C ILE A 73 -0.13 -5.37 12.38
N THR A 74 0.20 -4.62 13.42
CA THR A 74 -0.48 -4.66 14.73
C THR A 74 -0.53 -3.25 15.32
N SER A 75 -1.29 -3.05 16.41
CA SER A 75 -1.33 -1.77 17.12
C SER A 75 0.06 -1.31 17.58
N GLY A 76 0.86 -2.24 18.13
CA GLY A 76 2.24 -2.01 18.57
C GLY A 76 3.27 -1.95 17.43
N ARG A 77 2.96 -2.50 16.24
CA ARG A 77 3.84 -2.51 15.07
C ARG A 77 3.07 -2.18 13.79
N PRO A 78 2.67 -0.92 13.61
CA PRO A 78 1.77 -0.53 12.52
C PRO A 78 2.37 -0.59 11.11
N GLN A 79 3.69 -0.45 11.00
CA GLN A 79 4.42 -0.58 9.75
C GLN A 79 4.57 -2.03 9.31
N GLY A 80 4.07 -2.99 10.10
CA GLY A 80 4.20 -4.41 9.85
C GLY A 80 5.63 -4.93 9.92
N THR A 81 5.83 -6.11 9.36
CA THR A 81 7.10 -6.86 9.46
C THR A 81 7.70 -7.18 8.09
N ARG A 82 6.87 -7.65 7.15
CA ARG A 82 7.33 -8.18 5.86
C ARG A 82 6.27 -8.01 4.77
N TRP A 83 6.71 -8.23 3.53
CA TRP A 83 5.83 -8.36 2.37
C TRP A 83 5.59 -9.84 2.06
N THR A 84 4.35 -10.21 1.77
CA THR A 84 3.95 -11.55 1.35
C THR A 84 3.42 -11.47 -0.07
N HIS A 85 4.00 -12.26 -0.99
CA HIS A 85 3.56 -12.29 -2.39
C HIS A 85 2.17 -12.90 -2.51
N ILE A 86 1.33 -12.31 -3.36
CA ILE A 86 0.03 -12.84 -3.74
C ILE A 86 0.12 -13.28 -5.19
N GLU A 87 -0.06 -14.59 -5.41
CA GLU A 87 -0.05 -15.14 -6.75
C GLU A 87 -1.21 -14.59 -7.58
N MET A 88 -0.88 -14.04 -8.74
CA MET A 88 -1.82 -13.48 -9.71
C MET A 88 -1.54 -14.11 -11.06
N PHE A 89 -2.58 -14.54 -11.77
CA PHE A 89 -2.44 -15.13 -13.12
C PHE A 89 -1.91 -14.13 -14.15
N PHE A 90 -2.14 -12.83 -13.93
CA PHE A 90 -1.73 -11.77 -14.84
C PHE A 90 -1.05 -10.62 -14.10
N PRO A 91 -0.12 -9.90 -14.75
CA PRO A 91 0.43 -8.66 -14.21
C PRO A 91 -0.66 -7.63 -13.92
N ILE A 92 -0.65 -7.13 -12.68
CA ILE A 92 -1.65 -6.18 -12.20
C ILE A 92 -1.21 -4.74 -12.50
N ARG A 93 -2.15 -3.96 -13.04
CA ARG A 93 -1.98 -2.54 -13.29
C ARG A 93 -2.25 -1.73 -12.03
N HIS A 94 -3.38 -2.00 -11.38
CA HIS A 94 -3.89 -1.26 -10.24
C HIS A 94 -4.80 -2.15 -9.39
N LEU A 95 -4.99 -1.81 -8.12
CA LEU A 95 -5.87 -2.52 -7.19
C LEU A 95 -6.57 -1.56 -6.22
N SER A 96 -7.66 -2.03 -5.63
CA SER A 96 -8.28 -1.44 -4.44
C SER A 96 -8.73 -2.55 -3.49
N TYR A 97 -8.82 -2.26 -2.20
CA TYR A 97 -9.25 -3.21 -1.18
C TYR A 97 -10.38 -2.63 -0.34
N VAL A 98 -11.52 -3.30 -0.33
CA VAL A 98 -12.72 -2.84 0.36
C VAL A 98 -13.52 -4.03 0.89
N GLN A 99 -13.97 -3.95 2.14
CA GLN A 99 -14.81 -4.99 2.78
C GLN A 99 -14.26 -6.41 2.58
N SER A 100 -12.97 -6.60 2.88
CA SER A 100 -12.26 -7.88 2.74
C SER A 100 -12.24 -8.47 1.33
N ARG A 101 -12.38 -7.62 0.31
CA ARG A 101 -12.33 -7.99 -1.10
C ARG A 101 -11.25 -7.18 -1.79
N LEU A 102 -10.34 -7.89 -2.45
CA LEU A 102 -9.33 -7.31 -3.29
C LEU A 102 -9.87 -7.22 -4.72
N TRP A 103 -9.95 -6.01 -5.24
CA TRP A 103 -10.33 -5.72 -6.62
C TRP A 103 -9.08 -5.35 -7.39
N VAL A 104 -8.82 -6.03 -8.50
CA VAL A 104 -7.62 -5.79 -9.31
C VAL A 104 -7.99 -5.58 -10.77
N VAL A 105 -7.22 -4.75 -11.46
CA VAL A 105 -7.31 -4.58 -12.91
C VAL A 105 -5.97 -4.95 -13.55
N THR A 106 -6.01 -5.81 -14.56
CA THR A 106 -4.80 -6.25 -15.28
C THR A 106 -4.34 -5.19 -16.28
N ASN A 107 -3.14 -5.37 -16.83
CA ASN A 107 -2.69 -4.57 -17.97
C ASN A 107 -3.56 -4.74 -19.24
N GLY A 108 -4.33 -5.82 -19.35
CA GLY A 108 -5.30 -6.02 -20.44
C GLY A 108 -6.66 -5.36 -20.20
N GLY A 109 -6.86 -4.71 -19.05
CA GLY A 109 -8.15 -4.10 -18.68
C GLY A 109 -9.17 -5.07 -18.09
N ILE A 110 -8.78 -6.31 -17.81
CA ILE A 110 -9.64 -7.30 -17.15
C ILE A 110 -9.73 -6.95 -15.67
N VAL A 111 -10.95 -6.86 -15.15
CA VAL A 111 -11.22 -6.68 -13.71
C VAL A 111 -11.42 -8.06 -13.08
N MET A 112 -10.75 -8.30 -11.96
CA MET A 112 -10.86 -9.54 -11.19
C MET A 112 -11.12 -9.22 -9.73
N GLN A 113 -11.78 -10.15 -9.04
CA GLN A 113 -12.07 -10.07 -7.61
C GLN A 113 -11.45 -11.26 -6.91
N CYS A 114 -10.74 -11.00 -5.81
CA CYS A 114 -10.10 -12.02 -4.98
C CYS A 114 -10.54 -11.87 -3.52
N THR A 115 -10.66 -13.00 -2.81
CA THR A 115 -10.77 -13.03 -1.35
C THR A 115 -9.38 -13.27 -0.77
N HIS A 116 -8.86 -12.33 0.02
CA HIS A 116 -7.54 -12.38 0.64
C HIS A 116 -7.54 -11.66 1.98
#